data_AF-A0A975A1Y3-F1
#
_entry.id   AF-A0A975A1Y3-F1
#
_cell.length_a   1.000
_cell.length_b   1.000
_cell.length_c   1.000
_cell.angle_alpha   90.00
_cell.angle_beta   90.00
_cell.angle_gamma   90.00
#
_symmetry.space_group_name_H-M   'P 1'
#
loop_
_entity.id
_entity.type
_entity.pdbx_description
1 polymer ?
#
loop_
_entity_poly.entity_id
_entity_poly.type
_entity_poly.pdbx_seq_one_letter_code
_entity_poly.pdbx_strand_id
1 'polypeptide(L)'
;MKPATQYTKSGRINIAYQVFGSGSVDLVYIPGWVSNIDWMWACPELVGFLEELGKICRVVLFDKRGTGLSDRVVELSTLEERMDDIRAVMDAIGSEKAILFGHSEGGCVSALFAATYPNRVISMITFGIFAKRRYAPEYPWAPTDEERQKVYDMIENSWGSGDMNLESLAPSKANDPVFMDWLANYFRSGASPSAAMVLTKMNTEVDIINILSSIKVPALIMQRTNDIDVKIEEGRFIAERIKGAKFVEFDGDDHLFWAGNTDEVLEEMKSFIANVEPSATYEVRLYTVVAVRLISNGEENINSQELVNQRVAQYRGKIVQYDNDSFTAVFEGPSKAVHCCLDLFETFGSSNVQLAAGIHITEGFVDETYYLSDKTKDLNHSILEPAEPNQILITQPVKFLLSGAGLTITQYKTIVDPLSGEAQPLFMVMDHLDENSRSDITIKNKLPLNDSFLESVLQIIDKHLSDEFFGVEMLCREIGMSERQVQRKLKAISNKSPNQLISSVRLHRAKELILKNENNIAEIAFQTGFSNPSYFSKSFKKEFGASPSDLVQGRA
;
A
#
# COMPACT_ATOMS: atom_id res chain seq x y z
N MET A 1 13.12 -20.54 -18.21
CA MET A 1 14.13 -20.50 -17.11
C MET A 1 13.71 -19.40 -16.17
N LYS A 2 13.68 -19.64 -14.85
CA LYS A 2 13.25 -18.63 -13.87
C LYS A 2 14.13 -17.38 -13.96
N PRO A 3 13.56 -16.16 -14.08
CA PRO A 3 14.30 -14.91 -14.10
C PRO A 3 14.97 -14.60 -12.75
N ALA A 4 15.98 -13.73 -12.76
CA ALA A 4 16.60 -13.26 -11.53
C ALA A 4 15.66 -12.30 -10.78
N THR A 5 15.49 -12.53 -9.48
CA THR A 5 14.73 -11.63 -8.59
C THR A 5 15.53 -10.36 -8.30
N GLN A 6 14.88 -9.22 -8.44
CA GLN A 6 15.41 -7.89 -8.17
C GLN A 6 14.51 -7.15 -7.16
N TYR A 7 14.99 -6.02 -6.66
CA TYR A 7 14.28 -5.22 -5.67
C TYR A 7 14.27 -3.74 -6.05
N THR A 8 13.16 -3.07 -5.78
CA THR A 8 13.01 -1.61 -5.87
C THR A 8 12.42 -1.04 -4.58
N LYS A 9 12.51 0.27 -4.37
CA LYS A 9 11.92 0.96 -3.22
C LYS A 9 10.57 1.57 -3.56
N SER A 10 9.55 1.21 -2.78
CA SER A 10 8.25 1.89 -2.74
C SER A 10 8.09 2.53 -1.36
N GLY A 11 8.32 3.84 -1.28
CA GLY A 11 8.46 4.51 0.02
C GLY A 11 9.63 3.94 0.81
N ARG A 12 9.35 3.38 2.01
CA ARG A 12 10.38 2.80 2.89
C ARG A 12 10.64 1.32 2.63
N ILE A 13 9.73 0.63 1.96
CA ILE A 13 9.75 -0.83 1.78
C ILE A 13 10.40 -1.27 0.46
N ASN A 14 10.95 -2.47 0.45
CA ASN A 14 11.47 -3.13 -0.74
C ASN A 14 10.38 -3.97 -1.41
N ILE A 15 10.21 -3.79 -2.71
CA ILE A 15 9.31 -4.56 -3.57
C ILE A 15 10.16 -5.50 -4.44
N ALA A 16 9.95 -6.79 -4.31
CA ALA A 16 10.59 -7.83 -5.10
C ALA A 16 9.89 -7.96 -6.46
N TYR A 17 10.67 -8.03 -7.54
CA TYR A 17 10.14 -8.17 -8.89
C TYR A 17 11.05 -9.02 -9.79
N GLN A 18 10.49 -9.52 -10.88
CA GLN A 18 11.15 -10.28 -11.93
C GLN A 18 10.69 -9.77 -13.30
N VAL A 19 11.58 -9.83 -14.29
CA VAL A 19 11.29 -9.39 -15.66
C VAL A 19 11.75 -10.46 -16.64
N PHE A 20 10.90 -10.79 -17.61
CA PHE A 20 11.23 -11.71 -18.70
C PHE A 20 10.37 -11.45 -19.93
N GLY A 21 10.57 -12.25 -20.97
CA GLY A 21 9.93 -12.05 -22.27
C GLY A 21 10.70 -11.06 -23.15
N SER A 22 10.34 -11.01 -24.42
CA SER A 22 11.06 -10.27 -25.45
C SER A 22 10.18 -9.29 -26.24
N GLY A 23 8.92 -9.12 -25.83
CA GLY A 23 8.01 -8.18 -26.47
C GLY A 23 8.41 -6.72 -26.28
N SER A 24 7.98 -5.84 -27.20
CA SER A 24 8.21 -4.40 -27.13
C SER A 24 7.25 -3.66 -26.21
N VAL A 25 6.21 -4.35 -25.72
CA VAL A 25 5.19 -3.81 -24.83
C VAL A 25 5.40 -4.36 -23.43
N ASP A 26 5.43 -3.49 -22.44
CA ASP A 26 5.48 -3.90 -21.04
C ASP A 26 4.11 -4.40 -20.57
N LEU A 27 4.09 -5.54 -19.90
CA LEU A 27 2.91 -6.07 -19.21
C LEU A 27 3.27 -6.28 -17.74
N VAL A 28 2.64 -5.52 -16.86
CA VAL A 28 2.79 -5.69 -15.40
C VAL A 28 1.66 -6.58 -14.91
N TYR A 29 2.01 -7.75 -14.37
CA TYR A 29 1.06 -8.62 -13.71
C TYR A 29 0.92 -8.22 -12.23
N ILE A 30 -0.28 -7.80 -11.84
CA ILE A 30 -0.64 -7.50 -10.47
C ILE A 30 -1.39 -8.72 -9.90
N PRO A 31 -0.76 -9.52 -9.02
CA PRO A 31 -1.37 -10.73 -8.51
C PRO A 31 -2.57 -10.45 -7.59
N GLY A 32 -3.41 -11.47 -7.38
CA GLY A 32 -4.52 -11.47 -6.42
C GLY A 32 -4.06 -11.53 -4.96
N TRP A 33 -4.80 -12.22 -4.11
CA TRP A 33 -4.66 -12.15 -2.65
C TRP A 33 -3.22 -12.31 -2.10
N VAL A 34 -2.61 -13.48 -2.28
CA VAL A 34 -1.25 -13.76 -1.82
C VAL A 34 -0.44 -14.30 -2.99
N SER A 35 0.77 -13.78 -3.16
CA SER A 35 1.69 -14.21 -4.21
C SER A 35 3.09 -14.53 -3.68
N ASN A 36 3.83 -15.25 -4.51
CA ASN A 36 5.27 -15.43 -4.35
C ASN A 36 5.90 -15.61 -5.74
N ILE A 37 6.63 -14.60 -6.23
CA ILE A 37 7.25 -14.62 -7.57
C ILE A 37 8.32 -15.69 -7.76
N ASP A 38 8.81 -16.31 -6.70
CA ASP A 38 9.72 -17.46 -6.80
C ASP A 38 8.96 -18.79 -6.89
N TRP A 39 7.91 -18.95 -6.09
CA TRP A 39 7.12 -20.18 -6.01
C TRP A 39 6.11 -20.35 -7.15
N MET A 40 5.68 -19.28 -7.81
CA MET A 40 4.82 -19.38 -9.00
C MET A 40 5.47 -20.22 -10.11
N TRP A 41 6.80 -20.22 -10.19
CA TRP A 41 7.56 -20.98 -11.20
C TRP A 41 7.47 -22.51 -11.03
N ALA A 42 6.89 -22.99 -9.93
CA ALA A 42 6.67 -24.41 -9.69
C ALA A 42 5.31 -24.92 -10.22
N CYS A 43 4.42 -24.05 -10.71
CA CYS A 43 3.18 -24.45 -11.38
C CYS A 43 3.33 -24.34 -12.90
N PRO A 44 3.34 -25.47 -13.64
CA PRO A 44 3.47 -25.47 -15.09
C PRO A 44 2.37 -24.68 -15.81
N GLU A 45 1.13 -24.74 -15.33
CA GLU A 45 0.00 -24.04 -15.95
C GLU A 45 0.12 -22.51 -15.85
N LEU A 46 0.46 -22.00 -14.67
CA LEU A 46 0.67 -20.57 -14.44
C LEU A 46 1.87 -20.05 -15.24
N VAL A 47 2.99 -20.77 -15.19
CA VAL A 47 4.20 -20.38 -15.93
C VAL A 47 3.97 -20.44 -17.43
N GLY A 48 3.35 -21.52 -17.92
CA GLY A 48 3.06 -21.67 -19.34
C GLY A 48 2.23 -20.50 -19.88
N PHE A 49 1.17 -20.12 -19.15
CA PHE A 49 0.36 -18.95 -19.50
C PHE A 49 1.18 -17.66 -19.58
N LEU A 50 2.01 -17.40 -18.57
CA LEU A 50 2.84 -16.19 -18.51
C LEU A 50 4.00 -16.21 -19.54
N GLU A 51 4.57 -17.37 -19.85
CA GLU A 51 5.59 -17.55 -20.89
C GLU A 51 5.00 -17.31 -22.29
N GLU A 52 3.75 -17.74 -22.55
CA GLU A 52 3.06 -17.42 -23.80
C GLU A 52 2.80 -15.92 -23.96
N LEU A 53 2.44 -15.22 -22.87
CA LEU A 53 2.39 -13.75 -22.88
C LEU A 53 3.78 -13.14 -23.08
N GLY A 54 4.82 -13.73 -22.49
CA GLY A 54 6.22 -13.30 -22.65
C GLY A 54 6.76 -13.39 -24.08
N LYS A 55 6.10 -14.12 -24.98
CA LYS A 55 6.43 -14.13 -26.41
C LYS A 55 6.05 -12.82 -27.11
N ILE A 56 5.05 -12.10 -26.60
CA ILE A 56 4.53 -10.86 -27.20
C ILE A 56 4.75 -9.61 -26.33
N CYS A 57 4.96 -9.79 -25.03
CA CYS A 57 5.21 -8.72 -24.06
C CYS A 57 6.56 -8.92 -23.33
N ARG A 58 7.11 -7.84 -22.77
CA ARG A 58 8.06 -7.90 -21.66
C ARG A 58 7.24 -7.97 -20.38
N VAL A 59 7.16 -9.16 -19.79
CA VAL A 59 6.32 -9.45 -18.63
C VAL A 59 7.08 -9.11 -17.35
N VAL A 60 6.41 -8.37 -16.47
CA VAL A 60 6.90 -7.91 -15.19
C VAL A 60 6.03 -8.53 -14.10
N LEU A 61 6.67 -9.32 -13.25
CA LEU A 61 6.05 -9.95 -12.08
C LEU A 61 6.57 -9.24 -10.84
N PHE A 62 5.72 -9.01 -9.85
CA PHE A 62 6.16 -8.53 -8.56
C PHE A 62 5.29 -9.08 -7.43
N ASP A 63 5.88 -9.18 -6.25
CA ASP A 63 5.12 -9.43 -5.04
C ASP A 63 4.69 -8.09 -4.46
N LYS A 64 3.37 -7.91 -4.25
CA LYS A 64 2.86 -6.71 -3.57
C LYS A 64 3.45 -6.62 -2.17
N ARG A 65 3.51 -5.42 -1.60
CA ARG A 65 3.91 -5.22 -0.20
C ARG A 65 3.21 -6.20 0.74
N GLY A 66 3.94 -6.78 1.69
CA GLY A 66 3.41 -7.79 2.61
C GLY A 66 3.38 -9.23 2.08
N THR A 67 3.56 -9.44 0.77
CA THR A 67 3.50 -10.76 0.14
C THR A 67 4.86 -11.25 -0.36
N GLY A 68 5.00 -12.56 -0.48
CA GLY A 68 6.12 -13.23 -1.13
C GLY A 68 7.50 -12.79 -0.65
N LEU A 69 8.31 -12.32 -1.60
CA LEU A 69 9.68 -11.87 -1.37
C LEU A 69 9.81 -10.37 -1.04
N SER A 70 8.73 -9.60 -1.14
CA SER A 70 8.69 -8.20 -0.74
C SER A 70 8.72 -8.06 0.78
N ASP A 71 9.10 -6.87 1.27
CA ASP A 71 9.13 -6.60 2.70
C ASP A 71 7.76 -6.89 3.33
N ARG A 72 7.79 -7.53 4.49
CA ARG A 72 6.59 -7.84 5.27
C ARG A 72 6.06 -6.56 5.89
N VAL A 73 4.79 -6.27 5.65
CA VAL A 73 4.08 -5.17 6.29
C VAL A 73 3.21 -5.79 7.38
N VAL A 74 3.33 -5.28 8.61
CA VAL A 74 2.52 -5.73 9.75
C VAL A 74 1.26 -4.88 9.95
N GLU A 75 1.20 -3.72 9.28
CA GLU A 75 0.08 -2.80 9.28
C GLU A 75 -0.78 -2.97 8.02
N LEU A 76 -2.02 -2.49 8.09
CA LEU A 76 -2.86 -2.39 6.90
C LEU A 76 -2.22 -1.34 5.95
N SER A 77 -2.30 -1.56 4.65
CA SER A 77 -1.88 -0.56 3.65
C SER A 77 -3.08 -0.08 2.85
N THR A 78 -3.07 1.17 2.44
CA THR A 78 -4.16 1.69 1.59
C THR A 78 -4.07 1.15 0.17
N LEU A 79 -5.16 1.31 -0.59
CA LEU A 79 -5.14 0.98 -2.02
C LEU A 79 -4.15 1.88 -2.78
N GLU A 80 -4.00 3.15 -2.37
CA GLU A 80 -3.03 4.09 -2.91
C GLU A 80 -1.59 3.60 -2.70
N GLU A 81 -1.26 3.14 -1.51
CA GLU A 81 0.06 2.61 -1.20
C GLU A 81 0.41 1.37 -2.04
N ARG A 82 -0.56 0.47 -2.24
CA ARG A 82 -0.39 -0.69 -3.14
C ARG A 82 -0.23 -0.27 -4.60
N MET A 83 -0.93 0.79 -5.03
CA MET A 83 -0.77 1.39 -6.36
C MET A 83 0.65 1.96 -6.55
N ASP A 84 1.25 2.55 -5.51
CA ASP A 84 2.61 3.07 -5.55
C ASP A 84 3.67 1.95 -5.78
N ASP A 85 3.38 0.70 -5.42
CA ASP A 85 4.25 -0.45 -5.70
C ASP A 85 4.36 -0.72 -7.20
N ILE A 86 3.24 -0.63 -7.93
CA ILE A 86 3.21 -0.75 -9.40
C ILE A 86 4.10 0.32 -10.02
N ARG A 87 3.93 1.59 -9.57
CA ARG A 87 4.73 2.72 -10.05
C ARG A 87 6.21 2.49 -9.79
N ALA A 88 6.58 2.06 -8.58
CA ALA A 88 7.97 1.83 -8.20
C ALA A 88 8.65 0.73 -9.03
N VAL A 89 7.92 -0.34 -9.36
CA VAL A 89 8.41 -1.42 -10.22
C VAL A 89 8.54 -0.94 -11.66
N MET A 90 7.54 -0.24 -12.20
CA MET A 90 7.60 0.34 -13.54
C MET A 90 8.79 1.32 -13.68
N ASP A 91 8.98 2.21 -12.70
CA ASP A 91 10.08 3.17 -12.70
C ASP A 91 11.44 2.45 -12.64
N ALA A 92 11.57 1.37 -11.86
CA ALA A 92 12.82 0.61 -11.72
C ALA A 92 13.27 -0.08 -13.02
N ILE A 93 12.32 -0.45 -13.88
CA ILE A 93 12.60 -1.12 -15.17
C ILE A 93 12.60 -0.14 -16.36
N GLY A 94 12.41 1.16 -16.10
CA GLY A 94 12.29 2.19 -17.13
C GLY A 94 11.03 2.07 -17.99
N SER A 95 9.94 1.51 -17.45
CA SER A 95 8.66 1.37 -18.15
C SER A 95 7.88 2.69 -18.10
N GLU A 96 7.83 3.40 -19.22
CA GLU A 96 7.01 4.62 -19.35
C GLU A 96 5.51 4.31 -19.38
N LYS A 97 5.09 3.30 -20.16
CA LYS A 97 3.71 2.83 -20.22
C LYS A 97 3.66 1.31 -20.23
N ALA A 98 2.67 0.73 -19.56
CA ALA A 98 2.48 -0.72 -19.56
C ALA A 98 1.00 -1.12 -19.69
N ILE A 99 0.77 -2.34 -20.12
CA ILE A 99 -0.50 -3.05 -19.92
C ILE A 99 -0.53 -3.52 -18.47
N LEU A 100 -1.60 -3.22 -17.76
CA LEU A 100 -1.83 -3.73 -16.41
C LEU A 100 -2.68 -4.98 -16.49
N PHE A 101 -2.19 -6.12 -16.02
CA PHE A 101 -2.97 -7.35 -15.89
C PHE A 101 -3.24 -7.63 -14.41
N GLY A 102 -4.45 -7.31 -13.94
CA GLY A 102 -4.85 -7.48 -12.55
C GLY A 102 -5.73 -8.70 -12.32
N HIS A 103 -5.32 -9.59 -11.42
CA HIS A 103 -6.14 -10.74 -10.99
C HIS A 103 -6.77 -10.45 -9.63
N SER A 104 -8.08 -10.71 -9.47
CA SER A 104 -8.77 -10.53 -8.18
C SER A 104 -8.57 -9.12 -7.60
N GLU A 105 -8.11 -8.99 -6.35
CA GLU A 105 -7.77 -7.68 -5.74
C GLU A 105 -6.78 -6.86 -6.59
N GLY A 106 -5.90 -7.54 -7.34
CA GLY A 106 -4.90 -6.90 -8.18
C GLY A 106 -5.55 -6.09 -9.30
N GLY A 107 -6.76 -6.49 -9.72
CA GLY A 107 -7.63 -5.70 -10.57
C GLY A 107 -8.05 -4.38 -9.92
N CYS A 108 -8.35 -4.38 -8.62
CA CYS A 108 -8.76 -3.16 -7.90
C CYS A 108 -7.62 -2.15 -7.80
N VAL A 109 -6.41 -2.62 -7.53
CA VAL A 109 -5.20 -1.77 -7.53
C VAL A 109 -4.93 -1.24 -8.94
N SER A 110 -5.10 -2.08 -9.96
CA SER A 110 -4.94 -1.69 -11.36
C SER A 110 -5.97 -0.63 -11.80
N ALA A 111 -7.21 -0.74 -11.33
CA ALA A 111 -8.28 0.23 -11.57
C ALA A 111 -7.93 1.61 -11.00
N LEU A 112 -7.46 1.67 -9.76
CA LEU A 112 -7.00 2.93 -9.15
C LEU A 112 -5.79 3.50 -9.90
N PHE A 113 -4.82 2.67 -10.27
CA PHE A 113 -3.66 3.10 -11.06
C PHE A 113 -4.08 3.66 -12.41
N ALA A 114 -4.98 3.00 -13.13
CA ALA A 114 -5.45 3.41 -14.44
C ALA A 114 -6.26 4.73 -14.40
N ALA A 115 -7.02 4.97 -13.32
CA ALA A 115 -7.73 6.23 -13.11
C ALA A 115 -6.77 7.39 -12.74
N THR A 116 -5.72 7.10 -11.96
CA THR A 116 -4.79 8.10 -11.41
C THR A 116 -3.63 8.43 -12.36
N TYR A 117 -3.17 7.44 -13.14
CA TYR A 117 -2.05 7.57 -14.07
C TYR A 117 -2.39 7.03 -15.46
N PRO A 118 -3.45 7.52 -16.13
CA PRO A 118 -3.86 7.00 -17.44
C PRO A 118 -2.76 7.13 -18.49
N ASN A 119 -1.89 8.15 -18.38
CA ASN A 119 -0.73 8.34 -19.26
C ASN A 119 0.44 7.36 -19.01
N ARG A 120 0.39 6.52 -17.96
CA ARG A 120 1.34 5.44 -17.68
C ARG A 120 0.76 4.07 -18.06
N VAL A 121 -0.44 4.01 -18.62
CA VAL A 121 -1.16 2.77 -18.91
C VAL A 121 -1.53 2.68 -20.38
N ILE A 122 -1.22 1.55 -21.01
CA ILE A 122 -1.62 1.21 -22.38
C ILE A 122 -3.07 0.71 -22.34
N SER A 123 -3.34 -0.28 -21.49
CA SER A 123 -4.67 -0.82 -21.26
C SER A 123 -4.72 -1.54 -19.92
N MET A 124 -5.93 -1.77 -19.44
CA MET A 124 -6.18 -2.56 -18.23
C MET A 124 -6.87 -3.87 -18.63
N ILE A 125 -6.28 -4.99 -18.24
CA ILE A 125 -6.85 -6.32 -18.39
C ILE A 125 -7.09 -6.86 -16.99
N THR A 126 -8.27 -7.44 -16.73
CA THR A 126 -8.57 -8.03 -15.43
C THR A 126 -9.18 -9.41 -15.57
N PHE A 127 -8.94 -10.27 -14.56
CA PHE A 127 -9.62 -11.55 -14.42
C PHE A 127 -10.20 -11.68 -13.00
N GLY A 128 -11.50 -11.93 -12.88
CA GLY A 128 -12.17 -12.13 -11.59
C GLY A 128 -12.09 -10.92 -10.66
N ILE A 129 -12.21 -9.69 -11.19
CA ILE A 129 -12.16 -8.45 -10.39
C ILE A 129 -13.50 -8.21 -9.65
N PHE A 130 -13.42 -7.66 -8.44
CA PHE A 130 -14.56 -7.13 -7.68
C PHE A 130 -14.43 -5.62 -7.44
N ALA A 131 -15.55 -4.90 -7.30
CA ALA A 131 -15.52 -3.47 -7.00
C ALA A 131 -15.56 -3.19 -5.50
N LYS A 132 -16.14 -4.11 -4.73
CA LYS A 132 -16.33 -4.03 -3.28
C LYS A 132 -16.36 -5.44 -2.72
N ARG A 133 -15.92 -5.63 -1.47
CA ARG A 133 -15.89 -6.97 -0.84
C ARG A 133 -16.72 -7.10 0.45
N ARG A 134 -17.62 -6.15 0.67
CA ARG A 134 -18.68 -6.20 1.68
C ARG A 134 -20.00 -5.89 1.01
N TYR A 135 -21.03 -6.66 1.37
CA TYR A 135 -22.39 -6.46 0.91
C TYR A 135 -22.83 -5.00 1.08
N ALA A 136 -23.45 -4.46 0.04
CA ALA A 136 -24.19 -3.21 0.07
C ALA A 136 -25.43 -3.33 -0.82
N PRO A 137 -26.53 -2.60 -0.56
CA PRO A 137 -27.73 -2.66 -1.41
C PRO A 137 -27.46 -2.37 -2.89
N GLU A 138 -26.54 -1.45 -3.18
CA GLU A 138 -26.10 -1.08 -4.53
C GLU A 138 -25.09 -2.06 -5.15
N TYR A 139 -24.56 -2.99 -4.36
CA TYR A 139 -23.60 -4.01 -4.76
C TYR A 139 -23.88 -5.35 -4.03
N PRO A 140 -25.04 -5.98 -4.31
CA PRO A 140 -25.58 -7.04 -3.46
C PRO A 140 -24.88 -8.40 -3.61
N TRP A 141 -23.96 -8.53 -4.57
CA TRP A 141 -23.22 -9.76 -4.85
C TRP A 141 -21.96 -9.91 -4.00
N ALA A 142 -21.50 -8.84 -3.38
CA ALA A 142 -20.37 -8.92 -2.47
C ALA A 142 -20.70 -9.76 -1.23
N PRO A 143 -19.71 -10.44 -0.65
CA PRO A 143 -19.92 -11.26 0.54
C PRO A 143 -20.48 -10.46 1.72
N THR A 144 -21.31 -11.11 2.52
CA THR A 144 -21.76 -10.60 3.82
C THR A 144 -20.62 -10.61 4.84
N ASP A 145 -20.76 -9.84 5.92
CA ASP A 145 -19.78 -9.84 7.02
C ASP A 145 -19.62 -11.23 7.65
N GLU A 146 -20.70 -12.03 7.71
CA GLU A 146 -20.65 -13.41 8.20
C GLU A 146 -19.85 -14.33 7.27
N GLU A 147 -19.98 -14.19 5.95
CA GLU A 147 -19.18 -14.94 4.98
C GLU A 147 -17.71 -14.53 5.03
N ARG A 148 -17.42 -13.23 5.21
CA ARG A 148 -16.05 -12.76 5.44
C ARG A 148 -15.46 -13.30 6.74
N GLN A 149 -16.26 -13.41 7.80
CA GLN A 149 -15.81 -13.99 9.06
C GLN A 149 -15.35 -15.45 8.89
N LYS A 150 -16.02 -16.26 8.06
CA LYS A 150 -15.57 -17.63 7.76
C LYS A 150 -14.17 -17.67 7.14
N VAL A 151 -13.84 -16.69 6.29
CA VAL A 151 -12.49 -16.58 5.71
C VAL A 151 -11.46 -16.22 6.79
N TYR A 152 -11.81 -15.32 7.71
CA TYR A 152 -10.95 -14.99 8.84
C TYR A 152 -10.72 -16.21 9.75
N ASP A 153 -11.77 -16.94 10.08
CA ASP A 153 -11.69 -18.13 10.92
C ASP A 153 -10.85 -19.22 10.24
N MET A 154 -10.95 -19.38 8.91
CA MET A 154 -10.10 -20.29 8.15
C MET A 154 -8.62 -19.90 8.26
N ILE A 155 -8.29 -18.62 8.12
CA ILE A 155 -6.90 -18.16 8.23
C ILE A 155 -6.35 -18.38 9.65
N GLU A 156 -7.17 -18.12 10.67
CA GLU A 156 -6.75 -18.29 12.06
C GLU A 156 -6.53 -19.76 12.42
N ASN A 157 -7.42 -20.66 11.97
CA ASN A 157 -7.48 -22.03 12.46
C ASN A 157 -6.83 -23.06 11.51
N SER A 158 -6.79 -22.78 10.20
CA SER A 158 -6.46 -23.79 9.18
C SER A 158 -5.31 -23.39 8.24
N TRP A 159 -4.80 -22.16 8.31
CA TRP A 159 -3.69 -21.72 7.45
C TRP A 159 -2.44 -22.61 7.55
N GLY A 160 -2.11 -23.03 8.78
CA GLY A 160 -0.95 -23.88 9.05
C GLY A 160 -1.11 -25.32 8.56
N SER A 161 -2.32 -25.88 8.59
CA SER A 161 -2.59 -27.24 8.14
C SER A 161 -2.69 -27.35 6.62
N GLY A 162 -3.00 -26.25 5.93
CA GLY A 162 -3.25 -26.24 4.49
C GLY A 162 -4.69 -26.50 4.10
N ASP A 163 -5.58 -26.70 5.07
CA ASP A 163 -7.02 -26.86 4.87
C ASP A 163 -7.68 -25.48 4.69
N MET A 164 -7.30 -24.80 3.60
CA MET A 164 -7.66 -23.40 3.34
C MET A 164 -8.92 -23.26 2.46
N ASN A 165 -9.68 -24.34 2.25
CA ASN A 165 -10.81 -24.37 1.32
C ASN A 165 -10.41 -23.93 -0.11
N LEU A 166 -9.24 -24.38 -0.58
CA LEU A 166 -8.64 -23.99 -1.87
C LEU A 166 -9.43 -24.49 -3.08
N GLU A 167 -10.20 -25.55 -2.90
CA GLU A 167 -11.15 -26.07 -3.87
C GLU A 167 -12.20 -25.03 -4.28
N SER A 168 -12.48 -24.04 -3.43
CA SER A 168 -13.39 -22.94 -3.80
C SER A 168 -12.76 -21.94 -4.80
N LEU A 169 -11.42 -21.86 -4.86
CA LEU A 169 -10.69 -21.00 -5.80
C LEU A 169 -10.40 -21.70 -7.12
N ALA A 170 -10.22 -23.03 -7.10
CA ALA A 170 -9.96 -23.83 -8.29
C ALA A 170 -10.74 -25.16 -8.25
N PRO A 171 -12.08 -25.13 -8.42
CA PRO A 171 -12.91 -26.34 -8.34
C PRO A 171 -12.51 -27.41 -9.37
N SER A 172 -12.06 -27.01 -10.56
CA SER A 172 -11.60 -27.96 -11.59
C SER A 172 -10.38 -28.78 -11.17
N LYS A 173 -9.62 -28.28 -10.17
CA LYS A 173 -8.42 -28.91 -9.62
C LYS A 173 -8.66 -29.55 -8.25
N ALA A 174 -9.87 -29.56 -7.72
CA ALA A 174 -10.18 -30.07 -6.37
C ALA A 174 -9.72 -31.51 -6.12
N ASN A 175 -9.73 -32.34 -7.16
CA ASN A 175 -9.30 -33.75 -7.09
C ASN A 175 -7.83 -33.98 -7.50
N ASP A 176 -7.05 -32.91 -7.71
CA ASP A 176 -5.62 -32.96 -8.01
C ASP A 176 -4.81 -32.65 -6.73
N PRO A 177 -4.36 -33.68 -5.99
CA PRO A 177 -3.65 -33.47 -4.74
C PRO A 177 -2.28 -32.81 -4.92
N VAL A 178 -1.66 -32.93 -6.10
CA VAL A 178 -0.36 -32.30 -6.38
C VAL A 178 -0.55 -30.80 -6.57
N PHE A 179 -1.55 -30.41 -7.35
CA PHE A 179 -1.89 -29.00 -7.54
C PHE A 179 -2.33 -28.35 -6.23
N MET A 180 -3.19 -29.02 -5.45
CA MET A 180 -3.70 -28.46 -4.19
C MET A 180 -2.61 -28.32 -3.12
N ASP A 181 -1.68 -29.28 -3.01
CA ASP A 181 -0.52 -29.13 -2.13
C ASP A 181 0.40 -27.99 -2.59
N TRP A 182 0.64 -27.87 -3.90
CA TRP A 182 1.38 -26.73 -4.45
C TRP A 182 0.69 -25.40 -4.13
N LEU A 183 -0.63 -25.28 -4.32
CA LEU A 183 -1.37 -24.05 -4.09
C LEU A 183 -1.34 -23.64 -2.62
N ALA A 184 -1.48 -24.59 -1.70
CA ALA A 184 -1.34 -24.35 -0.26
C ALA A 184 0.08 -23.88 0.09
N ASN A 185 1.11 -24.49 -0.50
CA ASN A 185 2.51 -24.09 -0.31
C ASN A 185 2.79 -22.71 -0.91
N TYR A 186 2.22 -22.40 -2.07
CA TYR A 186 2.32 -21.09 -2.73
C TYR A 186 1.81 -19.99 -1.79
N PHE A 187 0.59 -20.13 -1.25
CA PHE A 187 0.05 -19.15 -0.31
C PHE A 187 0.82 -19.07 1.01
N ARG A 188 1.21 -20.20 1.62
CA ARG A 188 2.03 -20.16 2.85
C ARG A 188 3.42 -19.54 2.64
N SER A 189 4.03 -19.75 1.48
CA SER A 189 5.29 -19.10 1.13
C SER A 189 5.10 -17.59 0.91
N GLY A 190 3.91 -17.20 0.47
CA GLY A 190 3.53 -15.83 0.19
C GLY A 190 3.12 -15.05 1.43
N ALA A 191 2.57 -15.68 2.48
CA ALA A 191 2.16 -15.00 3.72
C ALA A 191 2.12 -15.94 4.94
N SER A 192 2.57 -15.43 6.09
CA SER A 192 2.28 -16.04 7.40
C SER A 192 0.80 -15.83 7.77
N PRO A 193 0.22 -16.59 8.71
CA PRO A 193 -1.20 -16.43 9.08
C PRO A 193 -1.57 -14.99 9.47
N SER A 194 -0.74 -14.32 10.26
CA SER A 194 -0.99 -12.93 10.66
C SER A 194 -0.93 -11.97 9.47
N ALA A 195 0.02 -12.17 8.55
CA ALA A 195 0.11 -11.36 7.33
C ALA A 195 -1.10 -11.62 6.40
N ALA A 196 -1.48 -12.88 6.23
CA ALA A 196 -2.66 -13.27 5.45
C ALA A 196 -3.93 -12.63 6.04
N MET A 197 -4.09 -12.63 7.36
CA MET A 197 -5.22 -11.97 8.04
C MET A 197 -5.26 -10.46 7.76
N VAL A 198 -4.11 -9.77 7.85
CA VAL A 198 -4.01 -8.34 7.54
C VAL A 198 -4.41 -8.09 6.09
N LEU A 199 -3.85 -8.83 5.13
CA LEU A 199 -4.18 -8.72 3.70
C LEU A 199 -5.67 -8.97 3.43
N THR A 200 -6.25 -10.00 4.04
CA THR A 200 -7.68 -10.33 3.87
C THR A 200 -8.58 -9.23 4.40
N LYS A 201 -8.23 -8.62 5.54
CA LYS A 201 -8.95 -7.47 6.09
C LYS A 201 -8.81 -6.23 5.20
N MET A 202 -7.61 -5.97 4.66
CA MET A 202 -7.40 -4.89 3.68
C MET A 202 -8.34 -5.06 2.48
N ASN A 203 -8.44 -6.28 1.94
CA ASN A 203 -9.31 -6.57 0.81
C ASN A 203 -10.79 -6.46 1.12
N THR A 204 -11.19 -6.83 2.34
CA THR A 204 -12.57 -6.66 2.79
C THR A 204 -13.00 -5.19 2.76
N GLU A 205 -12.11 -4.27 3.07
CA GLU A 205 -12.40 -2.83 3.08
C GLU A 205 -12.18 -2.13 1.74
N VAL A 206 -11.81 -2.86 0.67
CA VAL A 206 -11.68 -2.29 -0.67
C VAL A 206 -13.06 -1.89 -1.21
N ASP A 207 -13.15 -0.66 -1.69
CA ASP A 207 -14.28 -0.15 -2.46
C ASP A 207 -13.76 0.84 -3.52
N ILE A 208 -13.93 0.47 -4.79
CA ILE A 208 -13.50 1.26 -5.95
C ILE A 208 -14.69 1.75 -6.79
N ILE A 209 -15.94 1.56 -6.35
CA ILE A 209 -17.14 1.84 -7.16
C ILE A 209 -17.10 3.27 -7.71
N ASN A 210 -16.71 4.23 -6.86
CA ASN A 210 -16.72 5.66 -7.16
C ASN A 210 -15.60 6.13 -8.11
N ILE A 211 -14.64 5.27 -8.45
CA ILE A 211 -13.53 5.63 -9.36
C ILE A 211 -13.64 4.98 -10.73
N LEU A 212 -14.55 4.01 -10.92
CA LEU A 212 -14.64 3.21 -12.15
C LEU A 212 -14.88 4.08 -13.39
N SER A 213 -15.73 5.09 -13.27
CA SER A 213 -16.03 6.03 -14.37
C SER A 213 -14.84 6.92 -14.76
N SER A 214 -13.84 7.04 -13.88
CA SER A 214 -12.61 7.79 -14.12
C SER A 214 -11.53 7.01 -14.87
N ILE A 215 -11.74 5.71 -15.11
CA ILE A 215 -10.85 4.91 -15.95
C ILE A 215 -11.13 5.26 -17.41
N LYS A 216 -10.14 5.86 -18.09
CA LYS A 216 -10.25 6.30 -19.49
C LYS A 216 -9.49 5.42 -20.48
N VAL A 217 -8.62 4.53 -20.00
CA VAL A 217 -7.85 3.61 -20.83
C VAL A 217 -8.71 2.45 -21.33
N PRO A 218 -8.39 1.82 -22.48
CA PRO A 218 -9.05 0.61 -22.92
C PRO A 218 -9.01 -0.46 -21.81
N ALA A 219 -10.15 -1.07 -21.54
CA ALA A 219 -10.30 -2.07 -20.49
C ALA A 219 -10.90 -3.37 -21.03
N LEU A 220 -10.27 -4.49 -20.70
CA LEU A 220 -10.78 -5.84 -20.92
C LEU A 220 -11.06 -6.46 -19.55
N ILE A 221 -12.32 -6.76 -19.27
CA ILE A 221 -12.78 -7.37 -18.02
C ILE A 221 -13.20 -8.80 -18.34
N MET A 222 -12.51 -9.77 -17.76
CA MET A 222 -12.72 -11.20 -18.01
C MET A 222 -13.17 -11.92 -16.75
N GLN A 223 -14.12 -12.85 -16.90
CA GLN A 223 -14.59 -13.63 -15.75
C GLN A 223 -15.26 -14.94 -16.17
N ARG A 224 -15.20 -15.95 -15.29
CA ARG A 224 -15.96 -17.19 -15.48
C ARG A 224 -17.39 -17.05 -14.98
N THR A 225 -18.34 -17.67 -15.67
CA THR A 225 -19.78 -17.55 -15.40
C THR A 225 -20.18 -18.08 -14.03
N ASN A 226 -19.50 -19.11 -13.52
CA ASN A 226 -19.81 -19.75 -12.24
C ASN A 226 -18.71 -19.57 -11.18
N ASP A 227 -17.86 -18.54 -11.29
CA ASP A 227 -16.82 -18.24 -10.29
C ASP A 227 -17.44 -18.15 -8.87
N ILE A 228 -16.87 -18.95 -7.97
CA ILE A 228 -17.39 -19.11 -6.60
C ILE A 228 -16.98 -17.94 -5.72
N ASP A 229 -15.78 -17.38 -5.89
CA ASP A 229 -15.30 -16.26 -5.09
C ASP A 229 -15.92 -14.95 -5.59
N VAL A 230 -15.81 -14.65 -6.88
CA VAL A 230 -16.29 -13.39 -7.46
C VAL A 230 -17.42 -13.67 -8.44
N LYS A 231 -18.62 -13.14 -8.19
CA LYS A 231 -19.82 -13.45 -8.99
C LYS A 231 -19.80 -12.70 -10.31
N ILE A 232 -20.33 -13.30 -11.37
CA ILE A 232 -20.27 -12.76 -12.74
C ILE A 232 -20.86 -11.34 -12.84
N GLU A 233 -21.86 -11.05 -12.02
CA GLU A 233 -22.48 -9.73 -11.93
C GLU A 233 -21.52 -8.65 -11.42
N GLU A 234 -20.53 -9.01 -10.59
CA GLU A 234 -19.48 -8.09 -10.12
C GLU A 234 -18.68 -7.54 -11.30
N GLY A 235 -18.28 -8.41 -12.25
CA GLY A 235 -17.58 -8.02 -13.48
C GLY A 235 -18.45 -7.23 -14.44
N ARG A 236 -19.73 -7.62 -14.64
CA ARG A 236 -20.69 -6.86 -15.46
C ARG A 236 -20.88 -5.44 -14.93
N PHE A 237 -21.09 -5.29 -13.62
CA PHE A 237 -21.25 -4.00 -12.96
C PHE A 237 -20.05 -3.07 -13.18
N ILE A 238 -18.83 -3.64 -13.14
CA ILE A 238 -17.60 -2.90 -13.38
C ILE A 238 -17.51 -2.46 -14.84
N ALA A 239 -17.73 -3.38 -15.78
CA ALA A 239 -17.64 -3.09 -17.20
C ALA A 239 -18.64 -2.02 -17.66
N GLU A 240 -19.87 -2.02 -17.10
CA GLU A 240 -20.89 -1.00 -17.38
C GLU A 240 -20.47 0.41 -16.95
N ARG A 241 -19.58 0.53 -15.95
CA ARG A 241 -19.13 1.81 -15.38
C ARG A 241 -17.84 2.33 -16.01
N ILE A 242 -17.06 1.47 -16.64
CA ILE A 242 -15.86 1.85 -17.36
C ILE A 242 -16.23 2.12 -18.82
N LYS A 243 -16.12 3.38 -19.25
CA LYS A 243 -16.51 3.78 -20.61
C LYS A 243 -15.71 3.00 -21.66
N GLY A 244 -16.40 2.20 -22.46
CA GLY A 244 -15.80 1.43 -23.56
C GLY A 244 -15.09 0.15 -23.12
N ALA A 245 -15.30 -0.32 -21.88
CA ALA A 245 -14.78 -1.61 -21.47
C ALA A 245 -15.39 -2.77 -22.28
N LYS A 246 -14.56 -3.74 -22.64
CA LYS A 246 -14.97 -5.03 -23.19
C LYS A 246 -15.14 -6.01 -22.03
N PHE A 247 -16.34 -6.57 -21.88
CA PHE A 247 -16.61 -7.65 -20.93
C PHE A 247 -16.65 -8.99 -21.67
N VAL A 248 -15.93 -9.99 -21.17
CA VAL A 248 -15.88 -11.33 -21.74
C VAL A 248 -16.16 -12.38 -20.66
N GLU A 249 -17.13 -13.22 -20.95
CA GLU A 249 -17.56 -14.33 -20.10
C GLU A 249 -16.98 -15.64 -20.62
N PHE A 250 -16.45 -16.45 -19.71
CA PHE A 250 -15.93 -17.79 -20.01
C PHE A 250 -16.73 -18.84 -19.23
N ASP A 251 -16.87 -20.03 -19.79
CA ASP A 251 -17.47 -21.14 -19.03
C ASP A 251 -16.52 -21.62 -17.90
N GLY A 252 -17.11 -22.18 -16.84
CA GLY A 252 -16.40 -22.72 -15.68
C GLY A 252 -16.61 -21.96 -14.37
N ASP A 253 -15.92 -22.41 -13.32
CA ASP A 253 -16.10 -21.97 -11.93
C ASP A 253 -14.78 -21.65 -11.19
N ASP A 254 -13.62 -21.84 -11.85
CA ASP A 254 -12.33 -21.46 -11.29
C ASP A 254 -12.14 -19.94 -11.21
N HIS A 255 -11.71 -19.46 -10.05
CA HIS A 255 -11.29 -18.07 -9.83
C HIS A 255 -9.86 -17.81 -10.34
N LEU A 256 -9.02 -18.85 -10.39
CA LEU A 256 -7.65 -18.76 -10.87
C LEU A 256 -7.63 -18.81 -12.41
N PHE A 257 -7.13 -17.77 -13.07
CA PHE A 257 -7.09 -17.71 -14.54
C PHE A 257 -6.22 -18.81 -15.18
N TRP A 258 -5.32 -19.41 -14.41
CA TRP A 258 -4.44 -20.51 -14.82
C TRP A 258 -5.00 -21.91 -14.48
N ALA A 259 -6.25 -22.00 -14.04
CA ALA A 259 -6.99 -23.26 -13.86
C ALA A 259 -8.17 -23.33 -14.84
N GLY A 260 -8.69 -24.54 -15.05
CA GLY A 260 -9.76 -24.81 -16.01
C GLY A 260 -9.31 -24.65 -17.48
N ASN A 261 -10.21 -24.15 -18.33
CA ASN A 261 -9.89 -23.83 -19.73
C ASN A 261 -9.13 -22.50 -19.80
N THR A 262 -7.81 -22.55 -19.89
CA THR A 262 -6.92 -21.38 -19.90
C THR A 262 -6.63 -20.87 -21.31
N ASP A 263 -6.79 -21.71 -22.33
CA ASP A 263 -6.49 -21.36 -23.73
C ASP A 263 -7.40 -20.23 -24.23
N GLU A 264 -8.71 -20.29 -23.94
CA GLU A 264 -9.65 -19.23 -24.34
C GLU A 264 -9.31 -17.88 -23.69
N VAL A 265 -8.92 -17.91 -22.42
CA VAL A 265 -8.53 -16.70 -21.67
C VAL A 265 -7.26 -16.10 -22.29
N LEU A 266 -6.27 -16.95 -22.57
CA LEU A 266 -5.00 -16.52 -23.16
C LEU A 266 -5.18 -15.95 -24.57
N GLU A 267 -5.97 -16.60 -25.41
CA GLU A 267 -6.23 -16.15 -26.78
C GLU A 267 -7.01 -14.84 -26.82
N GLU A 268 -7.99 -14.66 -25.91
CA GLU A 268 -8.70 -13.39 -25.77
C GLU A 268 -7.74 -12.27 -25.31
N MET A 269 -6.86 -12.53 -24.33
CA MET A 269 -5.84 -11.57 -23.92
C MET A 269 -4.89 -11.20 -25.07
N LYS A 270 -4.35 -12.18 -25.79
CA LYS A 270 -3.46 -11.94 -26.95
C LYS A 270 -4.18 -11.14 -28.04
N SER A 271 -5.43 -11.50 -28.35
CA SER A 271 -6.26 -10.79 -29.32
C SER A 271 -6.48 -9.34 -28.91
N PHE A 272 -6.82 -9.08 -27.65
CA PHE A 272 -6.98 -7.72 -27.15
C PHE A 272 -5.67 -6.93 -27.19
N ILE A 273 -4.56 -7.52 -26.73
CA ILE A 273 -3.24 -6.87 -26.76
C ILE A 273 -2.82 -6.50 -28.19
N ALA A 274 -3.10 -7.37 -29.17
CA ALA A 274 -2.75 -7.13 -30.56
C ALA A 274 -3.60 -6.02 -31.23
N ASN A 275 -4.84 -5.81 -30.76
CA ASN A 275 -5.80 -4.90 -31.39
C ASN A 275 -6.08 -3.64 -30.57
N VAL A 276 -5.45 -3.46 -29.41
CA VAL A 276 -5.72 -2.31 -28.55
C VAL A 276 -5.13 -1.03 -29.14
N GLU A 277 -5.95 0.01 -29.24
CA GLU A 277 -5.56 1.34 -29.71
C GLU A 277 -5.69 2.34 -28.55
N PRO A 278 -4.64 2.49 -27.70
CA PRO A 278 -4.67 3.48 -26.64
C PRO A 278 -4.62 4.91 -27.20
N SER A 279 -5.18 5.85 -26.47
CA SER A 279 -4.95 7.27 -26.79
C SER A 279 -3.47 7.62 -26.56
N ALA A 280 -2.91 8.47 -27.43
CA ALA A 280 -1.52 8.91 -27.28
C ALA A 280 -1.30 9.60 -25.92
N THR A 281 -2.27 10.42 -25.52
CA THR A 281 -2.33 11.10 -24.22
C THR A 281 -3.77 11.15 -23.72
N TYR A 282 -3.93 11.09 -22.41
CA TYR A 282 -5.17 11.32 -21.69
C TYR A 282 -5.09 12.67 -20.99
N GLU A 283 -6.02 13.55 -21.34
CA GLU A 283 -6.06 14.91 -20.79
C GLU A 283 -6.75 14.98 -19.44
N VAL A 284 -7.45 13.93 -19.00
CA VAL A 284 -8.21 13.90 -17.73
C VAL A 284 -7.78 12.70 -16.90
N ARG A 285 -7.59 12.92 -15.60
CA ARG A 285 -7.28 11.87 -14.61
C ARG A 285 -7.97 12.13 -13.28
N LEU A 286 -8.00 11.11 -12.43
CA LEU A 286 -8.47 11.21 -11.06
C LEU A 286 -7.43 11.93 -10.19
N TYR A 287 -7.90 12.89 -9.39
CA TYR A 287 -7.12 13.61 -8.39
C TYR A 287 -7.77 13.50 -7.02
N THR A 288 -6.93 13.58 -5.99
CA THR A 288 -7.38 14.01 -4.66
C THR A 288 -7.20 15.51 -4.54
N VAL A 289 -8.24 16.22 -4.14
CA VAL A 289 -8.24 17.67 -3.94
C VAL A 289 -8.37 17.96 -2.45
N VAL A 290 -7.55 18.87 -1.96
CA VAL A 290 -7.56 19.39 -0.60
C VAL A 290 -7.83 20.89 -0.67
N ALA A 291 -8.93 21.35 -0.09
CA ALA A 291 -9.20 22.76 0.15
C ALA A 291 -8.97 23.07 1.63
N VAL A 292 -8.20 24.11 1.93
CA VAL A 292 -7.87 24.52 3.31
C VAL A 292 -8.22 25.98 3.52
N ARG A 293 -8.86 26.28 4.65
CA ARG A 293 -9.10 27.64 5.14
C ARG A 293 -8.13 27.93 6.29
N LEU A 294 -7.44 29.07 6.22
CA LEU A 294 -6.54 29.63 7.22
C LEU A 294 -7.34 30.61 8.09
N ILE A 295 -7.41 30.35 9.39
CA ILE A 295 -8.19 31.13 10.36
C ILE A 295 -7.19 31.80 11.31
N SER A 296 -6.89 33.08 11.07
CA SER A 296 -5.95 33.88 11.88
C SER A 296 -6.67 34.79 12.86
N ASN A 297 -6.14 34.88 14.08
CA ASN A 297 -6.56 35.86 15.11
C ASN A 297 -5.66 37.12 15.16
N GLY A 298 -5.05 37.55 14.04
CA GLY A 298 -4.22 38.77 13.99
C GLY A 298 -3.57 39.08 12.64
N GLU A 299 -2.87 40.22 12.55
CA GLU A 299 -2.13 40.69 11.37
C GLU A 299 -0.69 40.12 11.33
N GLU A 300 -0.49 38.85 10.96
CA GLU A 300 0.83 38.36 10.51
C GLU A 300 0.64 37.34 9.38
N ASN A 301 1.07 37.69 8.15
CA ASN A 301 0.82 36.87 6.96
C ASN A 301 2.04 36.73 6.01
N ILE A 302 3.26 36.58 6.55
CA ILE A 302 4.47 36.59 5.69
C ILE A 302 5.28 35.27 5.70
N ASN A 303 4.97 34.28 6.55
CA ASN A 303 5.70 33.00 6.57
C ASN A 303 4.81 31.73 6.45
N SER A 304 3.51 31.89 6.22
CA SER A 304 2.55 30.77 6.08
C SER A 304 2.68 30.07 4.73
N GLN A 305 2.79 30.84 3.63
CA GLN A 305 2.75 30.27 2.29
C GLN A 305 3.98 29.41 1.95
N GLU A 306 5.19 29.84 2.34
CA GLU A 306 6.42 29.06 2.08
C GLU A 306 6.38 27.73 2.83
N LEU A 307 5.92 27.74 4.08
CA LEU A 307 5.77 26.54 4.91
C LEU A 307 4.71 25.59 4.33
N VAL A 308 3.57 26.11 3.89
CA VAL A 308 2.54 25.31 3.22
C VAL A 308 3.10 24.69 1.94
N ASN A 309 3.81 25.46 1.12
CA ASN A 309 4.46 24.96 -0.10
C ASN A 309 5.44 23.81 0.20
N GLN A 310 6.30 23.97 1.21
CA GLN A 310 7.27 22.96 1.61
C GLN A 310 6.58 21.67 2.06
N ARG A 311 5.55 21.77 2.90
CA ARG A 311 4.79 20.61 3.41
C ARG A 311 4.01 19.90 2.30
N VAL A 312 3.29 20.65 1.47
CA VAL A 312 2.56 20.08 0.32
C VAL A 312 3.53 19.34 -0.62
N ALA A 313 4.68 19.93 -0.95
CA ALA A 313 5.68 19.31 -1.80
C ALA A 313 6.32 18.05 -1.17
N GLN A 314 6.52 18.01 0.16
CA GLN A 314 7.04 16.85 0.89
C GLN A 314 6.15 15.60 0.69
N TYR A 315 4.84 15.80 0.59
CA TYR A 315 3.85 14.75 0.31
C TYR A 315 3.53 14.58 -1.18
N ARG A 316 4.36 15.16 -2.07
CA ARG A 316 4.18 15.18 -3.53
C ARG A 316 2.86 15.79 -3.99
N GLY A 317 2.28 16.66 -3.17
CA GLY A 317 1.17 17.49 -3.58
C GLY A 317 1.65 18.69 -4.39
N LYS A 318 0.71 19.35 -5.05
CA LYS A 318 0.93 20.63 -5.73
C LYS A 318 -0.13 21.62 -5.31
N ILE A 319 0.26 22.83 -4.94
CA ILE A 319 -0.70 23.93 -4.74
C ILE A 319 -1.16 24.43 -6.11
N VAL A 320 -2.47 24.53 -6.30
CA VAL A 320 -3.10 24.95 -7.56
C VAL A 320 -3.77 26.32 -7.44
N GLN A 321 -4.17 26.70 -6.22
CA GLN A 321 -4.71 28.01 -5.91
C GLN A 321 -4.28 28.40 -4.50
N TYR A 322 -3.91 29.66 -4.31
CA TYR A 322 -3.58 30.21 -2.99
C TYR A 322 -4.14 31.63 -2.91
N ASP A 323 -5.04 31.84 -1.96
CA ASP A 323 -5.68 33.12 -1.66
C ASP A 323 -5.20 33.61 -0.27
N ASN A 324 -5.72 34.76 0.19
CA ASN A 324 -5.23 35.38 1.44
C ASN A 324 -5.48 34.51 2.69
N ASP A 325 -6.59 33.77 2.71
CA ASP A 325 -7.10 32.99 3.85
C ASP A 325 -7.47 31.55 3.45
N SER A 326 -7.07 31.10 2.27
CA SER A 326 -7.30 29.72 1.85
C SER A 326 -6.32 29.26 0.78
N PHE A 327 -6.17 27.96 0.63
CA PHE A 327 -5.46 27.39 -0.51
C PHE A 327 -6.10 26.07 -0.94
N THR A 328 -5.89 25.71 -2.20
CA THR A 328 -6.25 24.41 -2.75
C THR A 328 -4.99 23.70 -3.25
N ALA A 329 -4.84 22.45 -2.88
CA ALA A 329 -3.78 21.57 -3.33
C ALA A 329 -4.35 20.26 -3.90
N VAL A 330 -3.57 19.62 -4.76
CA VAL A 330 -3.91 18.35 -5.40
C VAL A 330 -2.85 17.30 -5.10
N PHE A 331 -3.29 16.06 -4.96
CA PHE A 331 -2.46 14.90 -4.65
C PHE A 331 -2.85 13.72 -5.55
N GLU A 332 -1.91 12.82 -5.75
CA GLU A 332 -2.11 11.57 -6.49
C GLU A 332 -2.90 10.53 -5.69
N GLY A 333 -3.15 10.78 -4.40
CA GLY A 333 -4.10 9.97 -3.63
C GLY A 333 -4.38 10.50 -2.22
N PRO A 334 -5.39 9.90 -1.55
CA PRO A 334 -5.93 10.44 -0.32
C PRO A 334 -5.05 10.29 0.93
N SER A 335 -4.25 9.23 1.02
CA SER A 335 -3.36 9.03 2.17
C SER A 335 -2.36 10.17 2.28
N LYS A 336 -1.73 10.55 1.15
CA LYS A 336 -0.80 11.68 1.10
C LYS A 336 -1.47 13.00 1.48
N ALA A 337 -2.67 13.23 0.96
CA ALA A 337 -3.46 14.43 1.24
C ALA A 337 -3.79 14.57 2.74
N VAL A 338 -4.29 13.50 3.37
CA VAL A 338 -4.68 13.54 4.80
C VAL A 338 -3.46 13.70 5.69
N HIS A 339 -2.38 12.96 5.46
CA HIS A 339 -1.15 13.10 6.25
C HIS A 339 -0.50 14.47 6.07
N CYS A 340 -0.56 15.07 4.87
CA CYS A 340 -0.15 16.45 4.67
C CYS A 340 -0.99 17.42 5.51
N CYS A 341 -2.31 17.22 5.59
CA CYS A 341 -3.17 18.06 6.42
C CYS A 341 -2.87 17.91 7.91
N LEU A 342 -2.64 16.69 8.38
CA LEU A 342 -2.27 16.43 9.78
C LEU A 342 -0.94 17.10 10.15
N ASP A 343 0.08 17.00 9.30
CA ASP A 343 1.38 17.65 9.53
C ASP A 343 1.27 19.19 9.48
N LEU A 344 0.46 19.73 8.58
CA LEU A 344 0.13 21.16 8.57
C LEU A 344 -0.56 21.59 9.87
N PHE A 345 -1.55 20.82 10.35
CA PHE A 345 -2.23 21.10 11.61
C PHE A 345 -1.29 21.11 12.81
N GLU A 346 -0.40 20.13 12.90
CA GLU A 346 0.62 20.07 13.95
C GLU A 346 1.58 21.27 13.86
N THR A 347 2.02 21.59 12.64
CA THR A 347 2.93 22.71 12.38
C THR A 347 2.33 24.06 12.78
N PHE A 348 1.04 24.30 12.47
CA PHE A 348 0.35 25.55 12.81
C PHE A 348 -0.26 25.54 14.22
N GLY A 349 -0.36 24.41 14.91
CA GLY A 349 -0.98 24.29 16.24
C GLY A 349 -0.30 25.08 17.36
N SER A 350 0.96 25.51 17.16
CA SER A 350 1.69 26.42 18.07
C SER A 350 1.58 27.90 17.69
N SER A 351 0.84 28.22 16.62
CA SER A 351 0.68 29.57 16.07
C SER A 351 -0.72 30.13 16.36
N ASN A 352 -0.94 31.44 16.08
CA ASN A 352 -2.26 32.06 16.14
C ASN A 352 -3.15 31.73 14.90
N VAL A 353 -2.73 30.77 14.08
CA VAL A 353 -3.42 30.33 12.87
C VAL A 353 -3.97 28.92 13.09
N GLN A 354 -5.28 28.78 12.99
CA GLN A 354 -5.97 27.49 12.93
C GLN A 354 -6.31 27.18 11.48
N LEU A 355 -6.44 25.90 11.13
CA LEU A 355 -6.86 25.52 9.77
C LEU A 355 -8.22 24.82 9.81
N ALA A 356 -8.89 24.75 8.68
CA ALA A 356 -9.96 23.77 8.44
C ALA A 356 -9.70 23.17 7.06
N ALA A 357 -9.87 21.87 6.88
CA ALA A 357 -9.56 21.19 5.63
C ALA A 357 -10.74 20.35 5.14
N GLY A 358 -10.98 20.38 3.83
CA GLY A 358 -11.92 19.53 3.11
C GLY A 358 -11.19 18.71 2.06
N ILE A 359 -11.41 17.40 2.02
CA ILE A 359 -10.74 16.48 1.09
C ILE A 359 -11.77 15.67 0.30
N HIS A 360 -11.64 15.68 -1.02
CA HIS A 360 -12.45 14.86 -1.92
C HIS A 360 -11.63 14.35 -3.10
N ILE A 361 -12.23 13.49 -3.93
CA ILE A 361 -11.66 13.05 -5.20
C ILE A 361 -12.51 13.55 -6.35
N THR A 362 -11.87 13.93 -7.45
CA THR A 362 -12.55 14.41 -8.65
C THR A 362 -11.68 14.20 -9.90
N GLU A 363 -12.31 14.27 -11.06
CA GLU A 363 -11.59 14.30 -12.33
C GLU A 363 -11.04 15.70 -12.60
N GLY A 364 -9.83 15.80 -13.13
CA GLY A 364 -9.24 17.07 -13.53
C GLY A 364 -8.30 16.93 -14.71
N PHE A 365 -7.97 18.07 -15.33
CA PHE A 365 -7.07 18.09 -16.47
C PHE A 365 -5.61 17.77 -16.10
N VAL A 366 -4.90 17.16 -17.04
CA VAL A 366 -3.46 16.93 -17.00
C VAL A 366 -2.79 18.17 -17.61
N ASP A 367 -2.81 19.30 -16.90
CA ASP A 367 -2.03 20.48 -17.26
C ASP A 367 -1.29 21.05 -16.03
N GLU A 368 -0.31 21.94 -16.26
CA GLU A 368 0.44 22.57 -15.17
C GLU A 368 -0.42 23.54 -14.35
N THR A 369 -1.49 24.07 -14.91
CA THR A 369 -2.38 25.04 -14.27
C THR A 369 -3.46 24.41 -13.40
N TYR A 370 -3.64 23.09 -13.45
CA TYR A 370 -4.69 22.33 -12.77
C TYR A 370 -5.99 23.13 -12.71
N TYR A 371 -6.68 23.27 -13.84
CA TYR A 371 -7.91 24.03 -13.88
C TYR A 371 -8.96 23.39 -12.96
N LEU A 372 -9.15 23.97 -11.78
CA LEU A 372 -10.30 23.68 -10.94
C LEU A 372 -11.52 24.29 -11.62
N SER A 373 -12.36 23.42 -12.16
CA SER A 373 -13.66 23.84 -12.69
C SER A 373 -14.45 24.59 -11.62
N ASP A 374 -15.34 25.52 -12.00
CA ASP A 374 -16.20 26.21 -11.04
C ASP A 374 -16.99 25.21 -10.17
N LYS A 375 -17.41 24.11 -10.81
CA LYS A 375 -17.92 22.90 -10.20
C LYS A 375 -17.05 22.35 -9.05
N THR A 376 -15.75 22.19 -9.27
CA THR A 376 -14.80 21.74 -8.23
C THR A 376 -14.69 22.76 -7.10
N LYS A 377 -14.73 24.05 -7.41
CA LYS A 377 -14.70 25.12 -6.40
C LYS A 377 -15.96 25.13 -5.54
N ASP A 378 -17.13 24.92 -6.14
CA ASP A 378 -18.41 24.80 -5.43
C ASP A 378 -18.39 23.61 -4.46
N LEU A 379 -17.86 22.46 -4.91
CA LEU A 379 -17.71 21.29 -4.04
C LEU A 379 -16.70 21.55 -2.91
N ASN A 380 -15.56 22.19 -3.19
CA ASN A 380 -14.61 22.61 -2.16
C ASN A 380 -15.31 23.46 -1.08
N HIS A 381 -16.08 24.47 -1.51
CA HIS A 381 -16.82 25.33 -0.61
C HIS A 381 -17.85 24.55 0.22
N SER A 382 -18.66 23.69 -0.40
CA SER A 382 -19.68 22.91 0.32
C SER A 382 -19.10 21.93 1.35
N ILE A 383 -17.89 21.41 1.13
CA ILE A 383 -17.20 20.55 2.10
C ILE A 383 -16.56 21.38 3.23
N LEU A 384 -15.99 22.54 2.89
CA LEU A 384 -15.21 23.36 3.82
C LEU A 384 -16.08 24.27 4.70
N GLU A 385 -17.26 24.69 4.23
CA GLU A 385 -18.22 25.51 4.98
C GLU A 385 -18.59 24.91 6.35
N PRO A 386 -18.95 23.61 6.46
CA PRO A 386 -19.28 23.00 7.75
C PRO A 386 -18.07 22.62 8.61
N ALA A 387 -16.84 22.86 8.16
CA ALA A 387 -15.62 22.49 8.88
C ALA A 387 -15.23 23.57 9.90
N GLU A 388 -15.23 23.21 11.17
CA GLU A 388 -14.78 24.08 12.27
C GLU A 388 -13.24 24.16 12.32
N PRO A 389 -12.67 25.14 13.06
CA PRO A 389 -11.23 25.20 13.26
C PRO A 389 -10.67 23.88 13.80
N ASN A 390 -9.53 23.47 13.24
CA ASN A 390 -8.85 22.20 13.48
C ASN A 390 -9.66 20.96 13.08
N GLN A 391 -10.47 21.02 12.02
CA GLN A 391 -11.14 19.83 11.48
C GLN A 391 -10.63 19.46 10.07
N ILE A 392 -10.54 18.15 9.82
CA ILE A 392 -10.39 17.58 8.47
C ILE A 392 -11.69 16.85 8.15
N LEU A 393 -12.43 17.37 7.17
CA LEU A 393 -13.60 16.71 6.61
C LEU A 393 -13.23 16.01 5.30
N ILE A 394 -13.71 14.79 5.13
CA ILE A 394 -13.48 13.97 3.94
C ILE A 394 -14.81 13.45 3.38
N THR A 395 -14.87 13.25 2.06
CA THR A 395 -16.03 12.63 1.42
C THR A 395 -15.99 11.10 1.54
N GLN A 396 -17.14 10.45 1.31
CA GLN A 396 -17.24 8.99 1.36
C GLN A 396 -16.25 8.25 0.44
N PRO A 397 -16.04 8.66 -0.82
CA PRO A 397 -15.05 8.00 -1.67
C PRO A 397 -13.62 8.09 -1.11
N VAL A 398 -13.26 9.22 -0.49
CA VAL A 398 -11.97 9.38 0.19
C VAL A 398 -11.85 8.42 1.37
N LYS A 399 -12.90 8.31 2.22
CA LYS A 399 -12.92 7.35 3.34
C LYS A 399 -12.62 5.93 2.87
N PHE A 400 -13.23 5.49 1.78
CA PHE A 400 -13.03 4.14 1.26
C PHE A 400 -11.62 3.89 0.72
N LEU A 401 -11.00 4.89 0.08
CA LEU A 401 -9.61 4.78 -0.36
C LEU A 401 -8.59 4.86 0.78
N LEU A 402 -8.98 5.44 1.92
CA LEU A 402 -8.20 5.47 3.17
C LEU A 402 -8.34 4.20 4.01
N SER A 403 -9.12 3.21 3.57
CA SER A 403 -9.18 1.90 4.22
C SER A 403 -7.77 1.33 4.40
N GLY A 404 -7.39 1.09 5.65
CA GLY A 404 -6.05 0.63 6.02
C GLY A 404 -5.05 1.72 6.41
N ALA A 405 -5.39 3.01 6.34
CA ALA A 405 -4.50 4.10 6.74
C ALA A 405 -4.26 4.21 8.27
N GLY A 406 -4.91 3.38 9.08
CA GLY A 406 -4.86 3.46 10.54
C GLY A 406 -5.58 4.68 11.15
N LEU A 407 -6.34 5.43 10.35
CA LEU A 407 -7.02 6.66 10.76
C LEU A 407 -8.35 6.37 11.46
N THR A 408 -8.66 7.19 12.47
CA THR A 408 -9.97 7.17 13.15
C THR A 408 -10.92 8.12 12.44
N ILE A 409 -11.93 7.58 11.77
CA ILE A 409 -12.87 8.34 10.92
C ILE A 409 -14.30 8.15 11.43
N THR A 410 -15.01 9.25 11.70
CA THR A 410 -16.40 9.23 12.16
C THR A 410 -17.32 9.97 11.19
N GLN A 411 -18.58 9.53 11.07
CA GLN A 411 -19.56 10.25 10.27
C GLN A 411 -19.92 11.57 10.98
N TYR A 412 -19.90 12.68 10.24
CA TYR A 412 -20.09 14.02 10.80
C TYR A 412 -21.40 14.65 10.35
N LYS A 413 -21.55 14.92 9.05
CA LYS A 413 -22.69 15.63 8.47
C LYS A 413 -22.97 15.14 7.06
N THR A 414 -24.17 15.39 6.54
CA THR A 414 -24.48 15.17 5.12
C THR A 414 -24.67 16.52 4.44
N ILE A 415 -24.01 16.72 3.31
CA ILE A 415 -24.19 17.88 2.42
C ILE A 415 -24.93 17.45 1.15
N VAL A 416 -25.35 18.43 0.35
CA VAL A 416 -25.79 18.17 -1.03
C VAL A 416 -24.59 18.43 -1.92
N ASP A 417 -24.17 17.42 -2.68
CA ASP A 417 -23.11 17.58 -3.67
C ASP A 417 -23.59 18.54 -4.78
N PRO A 418 -22.93 19.69 -4.97
CA PRO A 418 -23.34 20.65 -6.01
C PRO A 418 -23.20 20.11 -7.43
N LEU A 419 -22.43 19.02 -7.64
CA LEU A 419 -22.21 18.40 -8.94
C LEU A 419 -23.34 17.44 -9.33
N SER A 420 -23.70 16.55 -8.40
CA SER A 420 -24.69 15.48 -8.63
C SER A 420 -26.09 15.86 -8.15
N GLY A 421 -26.20 16.80 -7.20
CA GLY A 421 -27.43 17.09 -6.48
C GLY A 421 -27.81 16.02 -5.45
N GLU A 422 -26.95 15.03 -5.23
CA GLU A 422 -27.20 13.90 -4.34
C GLU A 422 -26.71 14.19 -2.91
N ALA A 423 -27.25 13.45 -1.95
CA ALA A 423 -26.82 13.52 -0.57
C ALA A 423 -25.42 12.90 -0.42
N GLN A 424 -24.45 13.70 0.01
CA GLN A 424 -23.07 13.27 0.20
C GLN A 424 -22.70 13.31 1.69
N PRO A 425 -22.46 12.15 2.32
CA PRO A 425 -21.99 12.13 3.69
C PRO A 425 -20.52 12.58 3.77
N LEU A 426 -20.26 13.45 4.73
CA LEU A 426 -18.95 13.89 5.16
C LEU A 426 -18.55 13.16 6.44
N PHE A 427 -17.27 12.82 6.51
CA PHE A 427 -16.64 12.16 7.64
C PHE A 427 -15.54 13.04 8.20
N MET A 428 -15.31 12.96 9.49
CA MET A 428 -14.26 13.70 10.18
C MET A 428 -13.14 12.76 10.57
N VAL A 429 -11.90 13.17 10.28
CA VAL A 429 -10.67 12.52 10.79
C VAL A 429 -10.45 13.01 12.22
N MET A 430 -10.25 12.09 13.16
CA MET A 430 -10.22 12.39 14.60
C MET A 430 -8.80 12.43 15.19
N ASP A 431 -7.81 11.91 14.46
CA ASP A 431 -6.46 11.60 14.98
C ASP A 431 -5.72 12.82 15.57
N HIS A 432 -6.06 14.05 15.17
CA HIS A 432 -5.48 15.29 15.68
C HIS A 432 -6.30 16.03 16.76
N LEU A 433 -7.50 15.52 17.12
CA LEU A 433 -8.46 16.22 17.99
C LEU A 433 -8.44 15.80 19.48
N ASP A 434 -7.76 14.72 19.85
CA ASP A 434 -7.72 14.25 21.25
C ASP A 434 -6.57 14.90 22.06
N GLU A 435 -6.86 15.69 23.09
CA GLU A 435 -5.82 16.25 23.97
C GLU A 435 -5.18 15.19 24.88
N ASN A 436 -5.91 14.14 25.26
CA ASN A 436 -5.34 12.95 25.90
C ASN A 436 -4.55 12.08 24.91
N SER A 437 -4.75 12.28 23.60
CA SER A 437 -3.86 11.72 22.59
C SER A 437 -2.67 12.63 22.33
N ARG A 438 -2.56 13.88 22.83
CA ARG A 438 -1.35 14.71 22.59
C ARG A 438 -0.08 14.21 23.30
N SER A 439 -0.21 13.56 24.46
CA SER A 439 0.90 12.80 25.06
C SER A 439 1.25 11.55 24.24
N ASP A 440 0.30 11.05 23.47
CA ASP A 440 0.48 9.97 22.50
C ASP A 440 0.93 10.48 21.13
N ILE A 441 0.58 11.68 20.65
CA ILE A 441 0.86 12.21 19.30
C ILE A 441 2.32 12.67 19.22
N THR A 442 2.83 13.31 20.28
CA THR A 442 4.26 13.68 20.35
C THR A 442 5.16 12.43 20.47
N ILE A 443 4.58 11.28 20.85
CA ILE A 443 5.26 9.97 20.87
C ILE A 443 4.94 9.14 19.60
N LYS A 444 3.80 9.38 18.91
CA LYS A 444 3.33 8.62 17.74
C LYS A 444 3.78 9.18 16.39
N ASN A 445 4.22 10.45 16.31
CA ASN A 445 4.63 11.09 15.04
C ASN A 445 6.15 11.28 14.83
N LYS A 446 6.99 10.43 15.43
CA LYS A 446 8.21 9.99 14.72
C LYS A 446 7.81 8.75 13.94
N LEU A 447 7.73 8.84 12.60
CA LEU A 447 7.68 7.72 11.63
C LEU A 447 6.95 6.46 12.16
N PRO A 448 5.71 6.16 11.73
CA PRO A 448 4.72 5.38 12.49
C PRO A 448 5.31 4.15 13.18
N LEU A 449 5.15 4.13 14.51
CA LEU A 449 5.56 3.07 15.41
C LEU A 449 4.63 1.85 15.23
N ASN A 450 5.18 0.76 14.71
CA ASN A 450 4.50 -0.53 14.73
C ASN A 450 4.43 -1.00 16.19
N ASP A 451 3.25 -1.25 16.76
CA ASP A 451 3.19 -1.97 18.05
C ASP A 451 3.28 -3.49 17.84
N SER A 452 4.35 -3.92 17.15
CA SER A 452 4.88 -5.26 17.36
C SER A 452 5.75 -5.20 18.61
N PHE A 453 5.58 -6.14 19.54
CA PHE A 453 6.44 -6.24 20.73
C PHE A 453 7.95 -6.15 20.40
N LEU A 454 8.38 -6.62 19.23
CA LEU A 454 9.77 -6.50 18.78
C LEU A 454 10.16 -5.05 18.48
N GLU A 455 9.28 -4.29 17.87
CA GLU A 455 9.51 -2.88 17.57
C GLU A 455 9.67 -2.04 18.84
N SER A 456 8.77 -2.20 19.82
CA SER A 456 8.90 -1.49 21.09
C SER A 456 10.24 -1.84 21.75
N VAL A 457 10.67 -3.11 21.67
CA VAL A 457 12.02 -3.51 22.11
C VAL A 457 13.11 -2.79 21.32
N LEU A 458 13.06 -2.78 19.99
CA LEU A 458 14.08 -2.16 19.13
C LEU A 458 14.17 -0.65 19.37
N GLN A 459 13.05 0.03 19.54
CA GLN A 459 12.99 1.47 19.81
C GLN A 459 13.53 1.82 21.20
N ILE A 460 13.22 1.03 22.23
CA ILE A 460 13.80 1.22 23.55
C ILE A 460 15.32 1.05 23.46
N ILE A 461 15.81 0.04 22.72
CA ILE A 461 17.25 -0.16 22.52
C ILE A 461 17.88 1.03 21.78
N ASP A 462 17.24 1.55 20.74
CA ASP A 462 17.77 2.67 19.94
C ASP A 462 17.75 4.00 20.71
N LYS A 463 16.72 4.23 21.54
CA LYS A 463 16.66 5.37 22.47
C LYS A 463 17.82 5.39 23.46
N HIS A 464 18.27 4.21 23.88
CA HIS A 464 19.37 4.01 24.84
C HIS A 464 20.65 3.49 24.19
N LEU A 465 20.82 3.77 22.90
CA LEU A 465 21.90 3.19 22.10
C LEU A 465 23.28 3.51 22.68
N SER A 466 23.51 4.76 23.09
CA SER A 466 24.79 5.25 23.61
C SER A 466 25.01 4.97 25.11
N ASP A 467 23.99 4.49 25.83
CA ASP A 467 24.08 4.25 27.27
C ASP A 467 24.72 2.88 27.55
N GLU A 468 25.96 2.87 28.05
CA GLU A 468 26.66 1.63 28.40
C GLU A 468 25.99 0.84 29.53
N PHE A 469 25.14 1.46 30.35
CA PHE A 469 24.42 0.84 31.47
C PHE A 469 23.06 0.26 31.06
N PHE A 470 22.61 0.52 29.83
CA PHE A 470 21.36 -0.04 29.33
C PHE A 470 21.50 -1.56 29.11
N GLY A 471 20.59 -2.31 29.74
CA GLY A 471 20.59 -3.78 29.75
C GLY A 471 19.19 -4.36 29.93
N VAL A 472 19.10 -5.69 30.10
CA VAL A 472 17.82 -6.44 30.13
C VAL A 472 16.84 -5.92 31.18
N GLU A 473 17.33 -5.56 32.37
CA GLU A 473 16.48 -5.05 33.45
C GLU A 473 15.79 -3.74 33.05
N MET A 474 16.54 -2.79 32.48
CA MET A 474 16.00 -1.52 32.00
C MET A 474 15.04 -1.71 30.83
N LEU A 475 15.38 -2.60 29.90
CA LEU A 475 14.49 -2.99 28.81
C LEU A 475 13.17 -3.58 29.32
N CYS A 476 13.22 -4.48 30.31
CA CYS A 476 12.02 -5.09 30.90
C CYS A 476 11.15 -4.07 31.64
N ARG A 477 11.78 -3.11 32.33
CA ARG A 477 11.09 -2.02 33.01
C ARG A 477 10.37 -1.10 32.02
N GLU A 478 11.03 -0.72 30.93
CA GLU A 478 10.45 0.18 29.93
C GLU A 478 9.35 -0.49 29.09
N ILE A 479 9.45 -1.80 28.86
CA ILE A 479 8.40 -2.55 28.15
C ILE A 479 7.25 -3.01 29.06
N GLY A 480 7.39 -2.86 30.39
CA GLY A 480 6.37 -3.26 31.36
C GLY A 480 6.14 -4.77 31.46
N MET A 481 7.15 -5.60 31.15
CA MET A 481 7.04 -7.06 31.19
C MET A 481 8.14 -7.71 32.02
N SER A 482 7.84 -8.89 32.59
CA SER A 482 8.86 -9.69 33.27
C SER A 482 9.92 -10.20 32.28
N GLU A 483 11.16 -10.35 32.75
CA GLU A 483 12.28 -10.86 31.94
C GLU A 483 11.97 -12.19 31.24
N ARG A 484 11.29 -13.11 31.94
CA ARG A 484 10.85 -14.39 31.38
C ARG A 484 9.91 -14.23 30.18
N GLN A 485 8.99 -13.27 30.24
CA GLN A 485 8.06 -12.99 29.13
C GLN A 485 8.79 -12.34 27.96
N VAL A 486 9.67 -11.38 28.23
CA VAL A 486 10.48 -10.71 27.20
C VAL A 486 11.37 -11.72 26.47
N GLN A 487 12.07 -12.57 27.22
CA GLN A 487 12.93 -13.61 26.67
C GLN A 487 12.16 -14.61 25.80
N ARG A 488 10.98 -15.07 26.26
CA ARG A 488 10.15 -16.00 25.50
C ARG A 488 9.64 -15.38 24.20
N LYS A 489 9.13 -14.14 24.25
CA LYS A 489 8.61 -13.46 23.06
C LYS A 489 9.73 -13.11 22.06
N LEU A 490 10.87 -12.60 22.53
CA LEU A 490 12.00 -12.29 21.64
C LEU A 490 12.56 -13.54 20.98
N LYS A 491 12.67 -14.66 21.70
CA LYS A 491 13.10 -15.93 21.12
C LYS A 491 12.11 -16.43 20.06
N ALA A 492 10.81 -16.27 20.27
CA ALA A 492 9.79 -16.69 19.31
C ALA A 492 9.78 -15.83 18.03
N ILE A 493 10.04 -14.53 18.14
CA ILE A 493 9.91 -13.58 17.02
C ILE A 493 11.24 -13.36 16.27
N SER A 494 12.36 -13.27 17.01
CA SER A 494 13.67 -12.88 16.46
C SER A 494 14.74 -13.99 16.54
N ASN A 495 14.42 -15.11 17.19
CA ASN A 495 15.37 -16.17 17.54
C ASN A 495 16.61 -15.69 18.33
N LYS A 496 16.53 -14.50 18.98
CA LYS A 496 17.58 -13.89 19.79
C LYS A 496 17.11 -13.72 21.25
N SER A 497 18.04 -13.81 22.20
CA SER A 497 17.81 -13.39 23.59
C SER A 497 17.83 -11.86 23.72
N PRO A 498 17.30 -11.28 24.82
CA PRO A 498 17.34 -9.82 25.02
C PRO A 498 18.74 -9.22 24.89
N ASN A 499 19.74 -9.83 25.54
CA ASN A 499 21.15 -9.39 25.47
C ASN A 499 21.74 -9.49 24.05
N GLN A 500 21.38 -10.55 23.31
CA GLN A 500 21.83 -10.71 21.92
C GLN A 500 21.21 -9.66 21.01
N LEU A 501 19.94 -9.32 21.24
CA LEU A 501 19.25 -8.32 20.45
C LEU A 501 19.80 -6.91 20.73
N ILE A 502 20.00 -6.53 21.99
CA ILE A 502 20.65 -5.25 22.37
C ILE A 502 22.01 -5.10 21.67
N SER A 503 22.84 -6.14 21.77
CA SER A 503 24.17 -6.14 21.15
C SER A 503 24.08 -6.04 19.62
N SER A 504 23.16 -6.77 18.99
CA SER A 504 22.98 -6.78 17.54
C SER A 504 22.55 -5.41 17.00
N VAL A 505 21.58 -4.74 17.64
CA VAL A 505 21.15 -3.38 17.26
C VAL A 505 22.31 -2.39 17.33
N ARG A 506 23.05 -2.39 18.45
CA ARG A 506 24.24 -1.54 18.62
C ARG A 506 25.28 -1.75 17.53
N LEU A 507 25.54 -3.01 17.17
CA LEU A 507 26.49 -3.37 16.10
C LEU A 507 26.01 -2.94 14.71
N HIS A 508 24.72 -3.10 14.40
CA HIS A 508 24.14 -2.65 13.13
C HIS A 508 24.24 -1.13 12.99
N ARG A 509 23.96 -0.38 14.05
CA ARG A 509 24.11 1.08 14.04
C ARG A 509 25.57 1.50 13.94
N ALA A 510 26.48 0.80 14.61
CA ALA A 510 27.92 1.03 14.46
C ALA A 510 28.40 0.81 13.03
N LYS A 511 27.88 -0.21 12.33
CA LYS A 511 28.19 -0.46 10.92
C LYS A 511 27.78 0.72 10.03
N GLU A 512 26.61 1.32 10.26
CA GLU A 512 26.17 2.51 9.52
C GLU A 512 27.10 3.71 9.75
N LEU A 513 27.48 3.97 11.01
CA LEU A 513 28.41 5.05 11.36
C LEU A 513 29.78 4.84 10.73
N ILE A 514 30.27 3.60 10.70
CA ILE A 514 31.51 3.25 9.99
C ILE A 514 31.36 3.57 8.50
N LEU A 515 30.25 3.16 7.86
CA LEU A 515 29.98 3.41 6.44
C LEU A 515 29.90 4.91 6.08
N LYS A 516 29.37 5.74 6.98
CA LYS A 516 29.25 7.20 6.78
C LYS A 516 30.51 8.00 7.09
N ASN A 517 31.54 7.35 7.63
CA ASN A 517 32.84 7.97 7.95
C ASN A 517 32.75 9.12 8.98
N GLU A 518 31.79 9.02 9.90
CA GLU A 518 31.50 10.11 10.84
C GLU A 518 32.51 10.18 12.00
N ASN A 519 33.11 9.06 12.43
CA ASN A 519 34.02 8.98 13.59
C ASN A 519 35.02 7.82 13.48
N ASN A 520 36.04 7.77 14.37
CA ASN A 520 36.96 6.62 14.42
C ASN A 520 36.32 5.39 15.12
N ILE A 521 36.88 4.18 14.92
CA ILE A 521 36.28 2.92 15.40
C ILE A 521 36.09 2.92 16.93
N ALA A 522 37.00 3.54 17.70
CA ALA A 522 36.88 3.60 19.15
C ALA A 522 35.74 4.54 19.58
N GLU A 523 35.61 5.71 18.95
CA GLU A 523 34.50 6.64 19.18
C GLU A 523 33.15 6.02 18.80
N ILE A 524 33.08 5.30 17.67
CA ILE A 524 31.86 4.60 17.25
C ILE A 524 31.46 3.53 18.27
N ALA A 525 32.43 2.82 18.85
CA ALA A 525 32.14 1.84 19.91
C ALA A 525 31.47 2.52 21.12
N PHE A 526 32.01 3.64 21.59
CA PHE A 526 31.43 4.38 22.72
C PHE A 526 30.07 5.02 22.37
N GLN A 527 29.93 5.60 21.17
CA GLN A 527 28.67 6.19 20.70
C GLN A 527 27.54 5.17 20.56
N THR A 528 27.89 3.89 20.40
CA THR A 528 26.93 2.79 20.33
C THR A 528 26.86 1.98 21.63
N GLY A 529 27.30 2.56 22.75
CA GLY A 529 27.09 2.02 24.09
C GLY A 529 27.99 0.84 24.45
N PHE A 530 29.12 0.65 23.74
CA PHE A 530 30.16 -0.28 24.16
C PHE A 530 31.21 0.43 25.02
N SER A 531 31.41 -0.03 26.24
CA SER A 531 32.44 0.47 27.16
C SER A 531 33.87 0.04 26.79
N ASN A 532 34.01 -0.92 25.87
CA ASN A 532 35.31 -1.50 25.49
C ASN A 532 35.42 -1.72 23.96
N PRO A 533 36.23 -0.92 23.25
CA PRO A 533 36.44 -1.04 21.80
C PRO A 533 37.00 -2.41 21.34
N SER A 534 37.75 -3.11 22.19
CA SER A 534 38.26 -4.46 21.87
C SER A 534 37.14 -5.50 21.92
N TYR A 535 36.22 -5.37 22.87
CA TYR A 535 35.03 -6.23 22.96
C TYR A 535 34.04 -5.93 21.83
N PHE A 536 33.85 -4.64 21.50
CA PHE A 536 33.11 -4.19 20.33
C PHE A 536 33.62 -4.86 19.04
N SER A 537 34.93 -4.76 18.76
CA SER A 537 35.51 -5.29 17.53
C SER A 537 35.34 -6.81 17.38
N LYS A 538 35.44 -7.57 18.49
CA LYS A 538 35.17 -9.02 18.51
C LYS A 538 33.70 -9.33 18.24
N SER A 539 32.80 -8.60 18.89
CA SER A 539 31.35 -8.77 18.72
C SER A 539 30.90 -8.40 17.30
N PHE A 540 31.47 -7.33 16.74
CA PHE A 540 31.24 -6.88 15.37
C PHE A 540 31.68 -7.92 14.35
N LYS A 541 32.89 -8.47 14.48
CA LYS A 541 33.37 -9.55 13.61
C LYS A 541 32.50 -10.80 13.70
N LYS A 542 31.99 -11.12 14.87
CA LYS A 542 31.09 -12.25 15.09
C LYS A 542 29.73 -12.06 14.38
N GLU A 543 29.17 -10.85 14.41
CA GLU A 543 27.88 -10.55 13.78
C GLU A 543 27.98 -10.43 12.25
N PHE A 544 29.04 -9.79 11.73
CA PHE A 544 29.15 -9.44 10.30
C PHE A 544 30.18 -10.22 9.51
N GLY A 545 30.95 -11.12 10.14
CA GLY A 545 31.99 -11.91 9.48
C GLY A 545 33.30 -11.15 9.17
N ALA A 546 33.32 -9.82 9.30
CA ALA A 546 34.47 -8.96 9.06
C ALA A 546 34.70 -7.99 10.22
N SER A 547 35.95 -7.60 10.50
CA SER A 547 36.27 -6.64 11.56
C SER A 547 35.82 -5.21 11.16
N PRO A 548 35.57 -4.31 12.13
CA PRO A 548 35.31 -2.90 11.83
C PRO A 548 36.41 -2.29 10.95
N SER A 549 37.68 -2.64 11.19
CA SER A 549 38.82 -2.17 10.40
C SER A 549 38.82 -2.73 8.98
N ASP A 550 38.36 -3.97 8.78
CA ASP A 550 38.28 -4.59 7.44
C ASP A 550 37.27 -3.84 6.57
N LEU A 551 36.17 -3.34 7.15
CA LEU A 551 35.17 -2.51 6.45
C LEU A 551 35.68 -1.10 6.12
N VAL A 552 36.63 -0.59 6.89
CA VAL A 552 37.32 0.67 6.59
C VAL A 552 38.39 0.46 5.51
N GLN A 553 39.09 -0.69 5.52
CA GLN A 553 40.18 -1.02 4.59
C GLN A 553 39.71 -1.58 3.25
N GLY A 554 38.55 -2.25 3.17
CA GLY A 554 37.92 -2.66 1.90
C GLY A 554 37.45 -1.51 1.01
N ARG A 555 37.88 -0.28 1.34
CA ARG A 555 37.73 0.97 0.59
C ARG A 555 39.00 1.39 -0.17
N ALA A 556 40.09 0.62 -0.05
CA ALA A 556 41.36 0.89 -0.72
C ALA A 556 41.42 0.23 -2.09
#